data_AF-A0A0Q5ZYZ8-F1
#
_entry.id   AF-A0A0Q5ZYZ8-F1
#
_cell.length_a   1.000
_cell.length_b   1.000
_cell.length_c   1.000
_cell.angle_alpha   90.00
_cell.angle_beta   90.00
_cell.angle_gamma   90.00
#
_symmetry.space_group_name_H-M   'P 1'
#
loop_
_entity.id
_entity.type
_entity.pdbx_description
1 polymer ?
#
loop_
_entity_poly.entity_id
_entity_poly.type
_entity_poly.pdbx_seq_one_letter_code
_entity_poly.pdbx_strand_id
1 'polypeptide(L)'
;MHKSIEIDEKIFQDAVKFYGTVFNLPPLASKIYAYLLFDYEKAGITFDEFVDVLAASKSSVSTSISLLLNAELIVDHNKMDERKRYFFINDEYKRIRFEKIVQKMQDELKLIDDLDNFKKNQEDGQNKKTEAYKALLNKNIIHIQESLNKL
;
A
#
# COMPACT_ATOMS: atom_id res chain seq x y z
N MET A 1 2.46 -6.30 30.82
CA MET A 1 1.83 -4.99 30.60
C MET A 1 2.49 -4.40 29.36
N HIS A 2 1.84 -4.47 28.19
CA HIS A 2 2.32 -3.71 27.05
C HIS A 2 2.20 -2.23 27.38
N LYS A 3 3.29 -1.49 27.17
CA LYS A 3 3.34 -0.03 27.29
C LYS A 3 2.22 0.54 26.40
N SER A 4 1.36 1.39 26.96
CA SER A 4 0.38 2.11 26.16
C SER A 4 1.13 2.90 25.09
N ILE A 5 0.81 2.65 23.82
CA ILE A 5 1.38 3.40 22.70
C ILE A 5 1.02 4.87 22.91
N GLU A 6 2.04 5.74 22.90
CA GLU A 6 1.83 7.17 22.99
C GLU A 6 1.39 7.68 21.62
N ILE A 7 0.21 8.31 21.57
CA ILE A 7 -0.41 8.75 20.32
C ILE A 7 -0.68 10.24 20.41
N ASP A 8 -0.09 10.98 19.48
CA ASP A 8 -0.54 12.33 19.18
C ASP A 8 -1.84 12.25 18.37
N GLU A 9 -2.92 12.77 18.95
CA GLU A 9 -4.26 12.69 18.36
C GLU A 9 -4.33 13.36 16.98
N LYS A 10 -3.62 14.48 16.79
CA LYS A 10 -3.62 15.21 15.52
C LYS A 10 -2.91 14.40 14.45
N ILE A 11 -1.71 13.88 14.75
CA ILE A 11 -0.96 13.03 13.82
C ILE A 11 -1.77 11.78 13.47
N PHE A 12 -2.45 11.18 14.45
CA PHE A 12 -3.28 10.01 14.23
C PHE A 12 -4.45 10.32 13.29
N GLN A 13 -5.20 11.40 13.53
CA GLN A 13 -6.31 11.79 12.66
C GLN A 13 -5.84 12.11 11.23
N ASP A 14 -4.70 12.81 11.09
CA ASP A 14 -4.11 13.12 9.79
C ASP A 14 -3.69 11.84 9.05
N ALA A 15 -3.07 10.88 9.76
CA ALA A 15 -2.68 9.59 9.20
C ALA A 15 -3.91 8.78 8.74
N VAL A 16 -4.96 8.71 9.56
CA VAL A 16 -6.21 8.03 9.21
C VAL A 16 -6.81 8.60 7.93
N LYS A 17 -6.88 9.94 7.82
CA LYS A 17 -7.43 10.62 6.64
C LYS A 17 -6.59 10.38 5.39
N PHE A 18 -5.27 10.55 5.53
CA PHE A 18 -4.33 10.41 4.43
C PHE A 18 -4.32 8.99 3.87
N TYR A 19 -4.05 7.99 4.73
CA TYR A 19 -3.96 6.60 4.29
C TYR A 19 -5.32 5.99 3.92
N GLY A 20 -6.41 6.47 4.54
CA GLY A 20 -7.76 6.13 4.11
C GLY A 20 -8.03 6.50 2.66
N THR A 21 -7.56 7.67 2.23
CA THR A 21 -7.71 8.13 0.84
C THR A 21 -6.71 7.46 -0.10
N VAL A 22 -5.43 7.42 0.28
CA VAL A 22 -4.34 6.90 -0.57
C VAL A 22 -4.50 5.41 -0.86
N PHE A 23 -4.98 4.63 0.11
CA PHE A 23 -5.18 3.19 -0.03
C PHE A 23 -6.66 2.81 -0.20
N ASN A 24 -7.55 3.80 -0.29
CA ASN A 24 -9.00 3.61 -0.44
C ASN A 24 -9.58 2.66 0.62
N LEU A 25 -9.17 2.86 1.87
CA LEU A 25 -9.51 2.00 3.00
C LEU A 25 -10.78 2.47 3.70
N PRO A 26 -11.60 1.54 4.23
CA PRO A 26 -12.66 1.89 5.16
C PRO A 26 -12.13 2.58 6.43
N PRO A 27 -12.98 3.32 7.18
CA PRO A 27 -12.54 4.08 8.34
C PRO A 27 -11.83 3.24 9.41
N LEU A 28 -12.33 2.04 9.70
CA LEU A 28 -11.73 1.17 10.72
C LEU A 28 -10.38 0.60 10.27
N ALA A 29 -10.25 0.17 9.02
CA ALA A 29 -8.97 -0.28 8.46
C ALA A 29 -7.94 0.85 8.45
N SER A 30 -8.36 2.07 8.14
CA SER A 30 -7.51 3.26 8.22
C SER A 30 -7.02 3.54 9.64
N LYS A 31 -7.90 3.39 10.65
CA LYS A 31 -7.54 3.51 12.07
C LYS A 31 -6.57 2.43 12.54
N ILE A 32 -6.79 1.17 12.15
CA ILE A 32 -5.86 0.06 12.48
C ILE A 32 -4.48 0.33 11.87
N TYR A 33 -4.43 0.71 10.60
CA TYR A 33 -3.16 1.03 9.93
C TYR A 33 -2.46 2.23 10.57
N ALA A 34 -3.21 3.30 10.88
CA ALA A 34 -2.67 4.47 11.56
C ALA A 34 -2.15 4.12 12.95
N TYR A 35 -2.85 3.27 13.71
CA TYR A 35 -2.43 2.85 15.04
C TYR A 35 -1.09 2.10 15.01
N LEU A 36 -0.92 1.22 14.02
CA LEU A 36 0.35 0.52 13.82
C LEU A 36 1.53 1.44 13.48
N LEU A 37 1.30 2.64 12.91
CA LEU A 37 2.38 3.60 12.62
C LEU A 37 3.05 4.13 13.88
N PHE A 38 2.33 4.11 15.01
CA PHE A 38 2.85 4.55 16.31
C PHE A 38 3.55 3.43 17.08
N ASP A 39 3.55 2.18 16.57
CA ASP A 39 4.34 1.08 17.14
C ASP A 39 5.82 1.17 16.71
N TYR A 40 6.51 2.21 17.21
CA TYR A 40 7.91 2.49 16.88
C TYR A 40 8.86 1.39 17.34
N GLU A 41 8.53 0.72 18.46
CA GLU A 41 9.32 -0.39 19.00
C GLU A 41 9.12 -1.69 18.18
N LYS A 42 8.18 -1.70 17.23
CA LYS A 42 7.77 -2.88 16.45
C LYS A 42 7.53 -4.06 17.38
N ALA A 43 6.83 -3.80 18.48
CA ALA A 43 6.50 -4.82 19.47
C ALA A 43 5.37 -5.74 18.97
N GLY A 44 4.59 -5.22 18.01
CA GLY A 44 3.46 -5.89 17.40
C GLY A 44 2.21 -5.71 18.22
N ILE A 45 1.08 -5.53 17.53
CA ILE A 45 -0.21 -5.27 18.15
C ILE A 45 -1.08 -6.50 17.97
N THR A 46 -1.73 -6.95 19.04
CA THR A 46 -2.58 -8.14 18.98
C THR A 46 -4.00 -7.82 18.53
N PHE A 47 -4.72 -8.86 18.09
CA PHE A 47 -6.14 -8.73 17.74
C PHE A 47 -7.00 -8.15 18.86
N ASP A 48 -6.80 -8.63 20.10
CA ASP A 48 -7.59 -8.19 21.25
C ASP A 48 -7.28 -6.72 21.60
N GLU A 49 -6.02 -6.29 21.47
CA GLU A 49 -5.66 -4.88 21.67
C GLU A 49 -6.34 -3.96 20.66
N PHE A 50 -6.49 -4.36 19.39
CA PHE A 50 -7.26 -3.55 18.43
C PHE A 50 -8.73 -3.43 18.81
N VAL A 51 -9.34 -4.50 19.31
CA VAL A 51 -10.74 -4.51 19.77
C VAL A 51 -10.91 -3.54 20.94
N ASP A 52 -9.99 -3.57 21.89
CA ASP A 52 -10.02 -2.75 23.10
C ASP A 52 -9.75 -1.27 22.79
N VAL A 53 -8.68 -0.97 22.05
CA VAL A 53 -8.26 0.42 21.80
C VAL A 53 -9.18 1.14 20.82
N LEU A 54 -9.67 0.45 19.80
CA LEU A 54 -10.54 1.06 18.77
C LEU A 54 -12.02 0.97 19.13
N ALA A 55 -12.37 0.35 20.27
CA ALA A 55 -13.73 0.11 20.73
C ALA A 55 -14.62 -0.46 19.60
N ALA A 56 -14.09 -1.43 18.86
CA ALA A 56 -14.71 -1.98 17.66
C ALA A 56 -15.08 -3.46 17.84
N SER A 57 -16.10 -3.92 17.11
CA SER A 57 -16.50 -5.33 17.20
C SER A 57 -15.43 -6.26 16.64
N LYS A 58 -15.33 -7.48 17.19
CA LYS A 58 -14.38 -8.52 16.72
C LYS A 58 -14.53 -8.82 15.23
N SER A 59 -15.76 -8.86 14.72
CA SER A 59 -16.00 -9.08 13.29
C SER A 59 -15.48 -7.92 12.44
N SER A 60 -15.75 -6.67 12.84
CA SER A 60 -15.26 -5.48 12.12
C SER A 60 -13.73 -5.39 12.11
N VAL A 61 -13.09 -5.70 13.24
CA VAL A 61 -11.62 -5.75 13.35
C VAL A 61 -11.06 -6.85 12.45
N SER A 62 -11.65 -8.05 12.48
CA SER A 62 -11.23 -9.18 11.64
C SER A 62 -11.32 -8.86 10.14
N THR A 63 -12.44 -8.27 9.69
CA THR A 63 -12.61 -7.83 8.30
C THR A 63 -11.58 -6.77 7.91
N SER A 64 -11.31 -5.80 8.79
CA SER A 64 -10.35 -4.72 8.52
C SER A 64 -8.91 -5.24 8.45
N ILE A 65 -8.52 -6.13 9.36
CA ILE A 65 -7.20 -6.80 9.35
C ILE A 65 -7.05 -7.63 8.07
N SER A 66 -8.06 -8.42 7.71
CA SER A 66 -8.02 -9.24 6.49
C SER A 66 -7.84 -8.39 5.24
N LEU A 67 -8.52 -7.24 5.18
CA LEU A 67 -8.38 -6.28 4.08
C LEU A 67 -6.96 -5.70 4.01
N LEU A 68 -6.38 -5.33 5.16
CA LEU A 68 -5.02 -4.79 5.22
C LEU A 68 -3.95 -5.83 4.86
N LEU A 69 -4.11 -7.09 5.29
CA LEU A 69 -3.23 -8.20 4.94
C LEU A 69 -3.29 -8.49 3.43
N ASN A 70 -4.48 -8.56 2.86
CA ASN A 70 -4.67 -8.78 1.41
C ASN A 70 -4.10 -7.62 0.56
N ALA A 71 -4.10 -6.40 1.12
CA ALA A 71 -3.48 -5.24 0.49
C ALA A 71 -1.94 -5.18 0.69
N GLU A 72 -1.36 -6.14 1.42
CA GLU A 72 0.05 -6.21 1.81
C GLU A 72 0.51 -4.99 2.62
N LEU A 73 -0.42 -4.27 3.25
CA LEU A 73 -0.15 -3.08 4.05
C LEU A 73 0.38 -3.43 5.44
N ILE A 74 -0.07 -4.56 5.97
CA ILE A 74 0.37 -5.11 7.25
C ILE A 74 0.83 -6.55 7.04
N VAL A 75 1.66 -7.03 7.95
CA VAL A 75 2.08 -8.43 8.06
C VAL A 75 1.76 -8.94 9.45
N ASP A 76 1.68 -10.25 9.61
CA ASP A 76 1.52 -10.87 10.92
C ASP A 76 2.55 -11.97 11.18
N HIS A 77 2.94 -12.05 12.45
CA HIS A 77 3.84 -13.08 12.93
C HIS A 77 3.28 -13.72 14.21
N ASN A 78 3.51 -15.02 14.35
CA ASN A 78 3.26 -15.74 15.59
C ASN A 78 4.58 -15.84 16.34
N LYS A 79 4.57 -15.54 17.64
CA LYS A 79 5.71 -15.88 18.51
C LYS A 79 5.72 -17.40 18.68
N MET A 80 6.91 -18.02 18.65
CA MET A 80 7.06 -19.49 18.64
C MET A 80 6.30 -20.22 19.76
N ASP A 81 6.03 -19.55 20.88
CA ASP A 81 5.42 -20.12 22.07
C ASP A 81 3.97 -19.63 22.34
N GLU A 82 3.40 -18.80 21.44
CA GLU A 82 2.06 -18.26 21.59
C GLU A 82 1.21 -18.47 20.34
N ARG A 83 -0.07 -18.86 20.52
CA ARG A 83 -1.07 -18.89 19.44
C ARG A 83 -1.58 -17.49 19.04
N LYS A 84 -1.05 -16.43 19.65
CA LYS A 84 -1.47 -15.06 19.38
C LYS A 84 -0.74 -14.51 18.16
N ARG A 85 -1.52 -13.96 17.23
CA ARG A 85 -1.02 -13.21 16.07
C ARG A 85 -0.69 -11.79 16.52
N TYR A 86 0.51 -11.36 16.15
CA TYR A 86 0.95 -9.97 16.29
C TYR A 86 1.01 -9.35 14.90
N PHE A 87 0.41 -8.17 14.76
CA PHE A 87 0.34 -7.44 13.50
C PHE A 87 1.33 -6.29 13.50
N PHE A 88 1.96 -6.07 12.34
CA PHE A 88 2.99 -5.07 12.11
C PHE A 88 2.74 -4.37 10.78
N ILE A 89 3.25 -3.15 10.61
CA ILE A 89 3.31 -2.54 9.28
C ILE A 89 4.28 -3.32 8.41
N ASN A 90 3.89 -3.49 7.14
CA ASN A 90 4.80 -4.02 6.15
C ASN A 90 5.82 -2.95 5.72
N ASP A 91 7.06 -3.04 6.21
CA ASP A 91 8.14 -2.14 5.81
C ASP A 91 8.45 -2.24 4.30
N GLU A 92 8.27 -3.43 3.72
CA GLU A 92 8.49 -3.68 2.29
C GLU A 92 7.39 -3.07 1.42
N TYR A 93 6.26 -2.65 2.01
CA TYR A 93 5.15 -2.09 1.24
C TYR A 93 5.57 -0.86 0.41
N LYS A 94 6.54 -0.07 0.88
CA LYS A 94 7.07 1.06 0.09
C LYS A 94 7.61 0.57 -1.25
N ARG A 95 8.40 -0.50 -1.24
CA ARG A 95 8.95 -1.14 -2.43
C ARG A 95 7.83 -1.73 -3.30
N ILE A 96 6.95 -2.53 -2.70
CA ILE A 96 5.79 -3.14 -3.38
C ILE A 96 4.93 -2.07 -4.07
N ARG A 97 4.71 -0.92 -3.42
CA ARG A 97 3.93 0.19 -3.96
C ARG A 97 4.58 0.75 -5.23
N PHE A 98 5.88 1.01 -5.21
CA PHE A 98 6.57 1.53 -6.40
C PHE A 98 6.68 0.48 -7.51
N GLU A 99 6.89 -0.79 -7.17
CA GLU A 99 6.84 -1.90 -8.15
C GLU A 99 5.47 -1.97 -8.83
N LYS A 100 4.36 -1.87 -8.08
CA LYS A 100 3.00 -1.80 -8.63
C LYS A 100 2.78 -0.58 -9.53
N ILE A 101 3.38 0.57 -9.21
CA ILE A 101 3.32 1.77 -10.06
C ILE A 101 4.06 1.54 -11.38
N VAL A 102 5.26 0.96 -11.32
CA VAL A 102 6.04 0.60 -12.51
C VAL A 102 5.29 -0.39 -13.39
N GLN A 103 4.71 -1.43 -12.79
CA GLN A 103 3.94 -2.43 -13.53
C GLN A 103 2.76 -1.79 -14.27
N LYS A 104 2.00 -0.89 -13.62
CA LYS A 104 0.90 -0.17 -14.28
C LYS A 104 1.37 0.67 -15.47
N MET A 105 2.50 1.37 -15.34
CA MET A 105 3.06 2.13 -16.46
C MET A 105 3.51 1.22 -17.61
N GLN A 106 4.05 0.03 -17.30
CA GLN A 106 4.42 -0.98 -18.31
C GLN A 106 3.19 -1.55 -19.02
N ASP A 107 2.13 -1.88 -18.27
CA ASP A 107 0.87 -2.38 -18.82
C ASP A 107 0.21 -1.33 -19.72
N GLU A 108 0.23 -0.06 -19.32
CA GLU A 108 -0.25 1.06 -20.12
C GLU A 108 0.59 1.21 -21.40
N LEU A 109 1.92 1.14 -21.30
CA LEU A 109 2.80 1.24 -22.47
C LEU A 109 2.52 0.12 -23.47
N LYS A 110 2.35 -1.12 -22.98
CA LYS A 110 1.98 -2.27 -23.80
C LYS A 110 0.64 -2.07 -24.50
N LEU A 111 -0.37 -1.57 -23.80
CA LEU A 111 -1.67 -1.28 -24.39
C LEU A 111 -1.58 -0.23 -25.51
N ILE A 112 -0.77 0.82 -25.32
CA ILE A 112 -0.57 1.84 -26.37
C ILE A 112 0.20 1.25 -27.56
N ASP A 113 1.18 0.38 -27.34
CA ASP A 113 1.85 -0.36 -28.42
C ASP A 113 0.89 -1.26 -29.20
N ASP A 114 0.01 -1.99 -28.52
CA ASP A 114 -1.02 -2.83 -29.14
C ASP A 114 -2.00 -1.98 -29.99
N LEU A 115 -2.41 -0.81 -29.48
CA LEU A 115 -3.28 0.13 -30.20
C LEU A 115 -2.59 0.74 -31.43
N ASP A 116 -1.31 1.09 -31.34
CA ASP A 116 -0.54 1.62 -32.47
C ASP A 116 -0.34 0.56 -33.55
N ASN A 117 -0.07 -0.69 -33.16
CA ASN A 117 0.02 -1.82 -34.08
C ASN A 117 -1.31 -2.08 -34.80
N PHE A 118 -2.44 -1.93 -34.11
CA PHE A 118 -3.76 -2.00 -34.72
C PHE A 118 -4.01 -0.86 -35.72
N LYS A 119 -3.65 0.39 -35.36
CA LYS A 119 -3.85 1.59 -36.19
C LYS A 119 -2.95 1.66 -37.43
N LYS A 120 -1.72 1.14 -37.38
CA LYS A 120 -0.83 1.06 -38.55
C LYS A 120 -1.43 0.28 -39.73
N ASN A 121 -2.44 -0.57 -39.47
CA ASN A 121 -3.19 -1.26 -40.51
C ASN A 121 -4.30 -0.41 -41.16
N GLN A 122 -4.56 0.82 -40.70
CA GLN A 122 -5.72 1.62 -41.14
C GLN A 122 -5.42 2.99 -41.75
N GLU A 123 -4.37 3.74 -41.39
CA GLU A 123 -3.87 4.93 -42.14
C GLU A 123 -2.68 5.56 -41.40
N ASP A 124 -1.68 6.01 -42.16
CA ASP A 124 -0.36 6.44 -41.67
C ASP A 124 -0.40 7.88 -41.12
N GLY A 125 -0.51 7.99 -39.80
CA GLY A 125 -0.41 9.26 -39.09
C GLY A 125 0.28 9.08 -37.75
N GLN A 126 1.61 9.04 -37.74
CA GLN A 126 2.40 9.04 -36.51
C GLN A 126 2.02 10.24 -35.63
N ASN A 127 1.30 9.98 -34.53
CA ASN A 127 0.95 11.01 -33.58
C ASN A 127 2.15 11.27 -32.66
N LYS A 128 2.94 12.31 -32.96
CA LYS A 128 4.09 12.76 -32.16
C LYS A 128 3.80 12.90 -30.65
N LYS A 129 2.54 13.16 -30.26
CA LYS A 129 2.13 13.22 -28.85
C LYS A 129 2.15 11.84 -28.18
N THR A 130 1.74 10.79 -28.90
CA THR A 130 1.77 9.40 -28.41
C THR A 130 3.21 8.93 -28.19
N GLU A 131 4.11 9.24 -29.14
CA GLU A 131 5.54 8.91 -28.99
C GLU A 131 6.19 9.64 -27.82
N ALA A 132 5.92 10.93 -27.66
CA ALA A 132 6.40 11.70 -26.51
C ALA A 132 5.89 11.12 -25.17
N TYR A 133 4.63 10.65 -25.14
CA TYR A 133 4.06 10.02 -23.96
C TYR A 133 4.70 8.65 -23.65
N LYS A 134 4.92 7.79 -24.66
CA LYS A 134 5.65 6.53 -24.50
C LYS A 134 7.07 6.75 -23.99
N ALA A 135 7.77 7.74 -24.52
CA ALA A 135 9.11 8.10 -24.06
C ALA A 135 9.11 8.57 -22.60
N LEU A 136 8.10 9.35 -22.20
CA LEU A 136 7.91 9.78 -20.80
C LEU A 136 7.69 8.58 -19.88
N LEU A 137 6.80 7.64 -20.24
CA LEU A 137 6.53 6.44 -19.45
C LEU A 137 7.79 5.58 -19.29
N ASN A 138 8.49 5.28 -20.39
CA ASN A 138 9.73 4.51 -20.35
C ASN A 138 10.81 5.16 -19.48
N LYS A 139 11.00 6.49 -19.60
CA LYS A 139 11.97 7.21 -18.79
C LYS A 139 11.65 7.12 -17.30
N ASN A 140 10.38 7.26 -16.92
CA ASN A 140 9.95 7.16 -15.53
C ASN A 140 10.09 5.73 -14.99
N ILE A 141 9.74 4.71 -15.79
CA ILE A 141 9.92 3.29 -15.42
C ILE A 141 11.38 3.01 -15.05
N ILE A 142 12.32 3.36 -15.94
CA ILE A 142 13.76 3.13 -15.72
C ILE A 142 14.23 3.86 -14.46
N HIS A 143 13.90 5.14 -14.34
CA HIS A 143 14.33 5.95 -13.21
C HIS A 143 13.81 5.42 -11.86
N ILE A 144 12.54 4.98 -11.81
CA ILE A 144 11.96 4.43 -10.58
C ILE A 144 12.61 3.08 -10.24
N GLN A 145 12.81 2.20 -11.23
CA GLN A 145 13.47 0.91 -11.02
C GLN A 145 14.92 1.07 -10.52
N GLU A 146 15.69 1.98 -11.13
CA GLU A 146 17.05 2.29 -10.70
C GLU A 146 17.10 2.86 -9.27
N SER A 147 16.10 3.68 -8.92
CA SER A 147 16.00 4.26 -7.57
C SER A 147 15.58 3.22 -6.53
N LEU A 148 14.71 2.28 -6.89
CA LEU A 148 14.29 1.18 -6.01
C LEU A 148 15.43 0.22 -5.68
N ASN A 149 16.33 -0.04 -6.62
CA ASN A 149 17.49 -0.89 -6.38
C ASN A 149 18.50 -0.30 -5.36
N LYS A 150 18.35 0.98 -4.99
CA LYS A 150 19.20 1.67 -4.02
C LYS A 150 18.58 1.79 -2.63
N LEU A 151 17.32 1.37 -2.46
CA LEU A 151 16.57 1.33 -1.20
C LEU A 151 16.71 -0.04 -0.55
#